data_AF-A0A522A295-F1
#
_entry.id   AF-A0A522A295-F1
#
_cell.length_a   1.000
_cell.length_b   1.000
_cell.length_c   1.000
_cell.angle_alpha   90.00
_cell.angle_beta   90.00
_cell.angle_gamma   90.00
#
_symmetry.space_group_name_H-M   'P 1'
#
loop_
_entity.id
_entity.type
_entity.pdbx_description
1 polymer ?
#
loop_
_entity_poly.entity_id
_entity_poly.type
_entity_poly.pdbx_seq_one_letter_code
_entity_poly.pdbx_strand_id
1 'polypeptide(L)'
;MKRSVFNSGCGAALLLAAALATTAKASSHMDAPLITLDPAANTTDVYAFVDEDGGQKNLVVALGVYPFEEPGIGPNKYNFDDNVLYEIHVATGADVAAGRPTISYQFQFKTGFKTKGTILQSYLGVIQDIGDA
;
A
#
# COMPACT_ATOMS: atom_id res chain seq x y z
N MET A 1 58.88 -26.52 -14.10
CA MET A 1 58.04 -25.32 -14.34
C MET A 1 56.58 -25.74 -14.40
N LYS A 2 55.74 -25.37 -13.42
CA LYS A 2 54.28 -25.61 -13.46
C LYS A 2 53.60 -24.30 -13.86
N ARG A 3 52.92 -24.29 -15.01
CA ARG A 3 52.13 -23.13 -15.48
C ARG A 3 50.75 -23.19 -14.84
N SER A 4 50.40 -22.19 -14.03
CA SER A 4 49.03 -22.01 -13.55
C SER A 4 48.18 -21.44 -14.67
N VAL A 5 47.15 -22.18 -15.09
CA VAL A 5 46.12 -21.66 -15.98
C VAL A 5 45.13 -20.89 -15.12
N PHE A 6 45.06 -19.57 -15.29
CA PHE A 6 44.07 -18.74 -14.61
C PHE A 6 42.76 -18.82 -15.40
N ASN A 7 41.69 -19.30 -14.76
CA ASN A 7 40.41 -19.57 -15.41
C ASN A 7 39.59 -18.26 -15.50
N SER A 8 39.78 -17.49 -16.58
CA SER A 8 39.11 -16.19 -16.81
C SER A 8 37.59 -16.28 -17.11
N GLY A 9 37.01 -17.49 -17.15
CA GLY A 9 35.61 -17.70 -17.52
C GLY A 9 34.58 -17.31 -16.45
N CYS A 10 34.94 -17.33 -15.16
CA CYS A 10 33.97 -17.07 -14.08
C CYS A 10 33.50 -15.62 -14.01
N GLY A 11 34.34 -14.64 -14.37
CA GLY A 11 34.01 -13.22 -14.22
C GLY A 11 32.93 -12.73 -15.20
N ALA A 12 32.98 -13.19 -16.44
CA ALA A 12 32.02 -12.80 -17.48
C ALA A 12 30.62 -13.38 -17.24
N ALA A 13 30.54 -14.61 -16.72
CA ALA A 13 29.27 -15.26 -16.41
C ALA A 13 28.55 -14.59 -15.22
N LEU A 14 29.29 -14.16 -14.19
CA LEU A 14 28.73 -13.43 -13.04
C LEU A 14 28.20 -12.04 -13.41
N LEU A 15 28.91 -11.31 -14.27
CA LEU A 15 28.46 -9.99 -14.77
C LEU A 15 27.20 -10.11 -15.64
N LEU A 16 27.12 -11.14 -16.48
CA LEU A 16 25.92 -11.38 -17.30
C LEU A 16 24.72 -11.79 -16.43
N ALA A 17 24.93 -12.61 -15.40
CA ALA A 17 23.89 -12.99 -14.44
C ALA A 17 23.37 -11.79 -13.62
N ALA A 18 24.25 -10.87 -13.21
CA ALA A 18 23.86 -9.64 -12.54
C ALA A 18 23.09 -8.68 -13.45
N ALA A 19 23.45 -8.62 -14.74
CA ALA A 19 22.74 -7.81 -15.73
C ALA A 19 21.35 -8.39 -16.10
N LEU A 20 21.16 -9.70 -15.92
CA LEU A 20 19.89 -10.40 -16.13
C LEU A 20 19.04 -10.51 -14.86
N ALA A 21 19.57 -10.07 -13.70
CA ALA A 21 18.81 -10.07 -12.46
C ALA A 21 17.71 -9.01 -12.56
N THR A 22 16.48 -9.46 -12.76
CA THR A 22 15.30 -8.60 -12.64
C THR A 22 15.12 -8.21 -11.19
N THR A 23 14.88 -6.93 -10.93
CA THR A 23 14.57 -6.45 -9.58
C THR A 23 13.21 -7.01 -9.16
N ALA A 24 13.19 -7.98 -8.27
CA ALA A 24 11.96 -8.43 -7.63
C ALA A 24 11.43 -7.30 -6.72
N LYS A 25 10.14 -6.99 -6.82
CA LYS A 25 9.44 -6.10 -5.89
C LYS A 25 9.06 -6.92 -4.66
N ALA A 26 9.34 -6.40 -3.47
CA ALA A 26 8.92 -7.03 -2.22
C ALA A 26 7.39 -7.07 -2.10
N SER A 27 6.85 -8.07 -1.40
CA SER A 27 5.42 -8.14 -1.06
C SER A 27 5.01 -6.96 -0.17
N SER A 28 3.74 -6.58 -0.21
CA SER A 28 3.14 -5.59 0.71
C SER A 28 2.24 -6.21 1.78
N HIS A 29 2.19 -7.54 1.87
CA HIS A 29 1.47 -8.24 2.94
C HIS A 29 2.17 -8.02 4.30
N MET A 30 1.44 -8.14 5.40
CA MET A 30 1.94 -7.85 6.77
C MET A 30 3.29 -8.51 7.13
N ASP A 31 3.58 -9.67 6.55
CA ASP A 31 4.81 -10.45 6.78
C ASP A 31 6.02 -9.95 5.98
N ALA A 32 5.83 -8.95 5.11
CA ALA A 32 6.89 -8.38 4.31
C ALA A 32 7.75 -7.41 5.15
N PRO A 33 9.09 -7.54 5.11
CA PRO A 33 9.98 -6.72 5.94
C PRO A 33 9.79 -5.21 5.83
N LEU A 34 9.32 -4.72 4.67
CA LEU A 34 9.10 -3.30 4.42
C LEU A 34 7.80 -2.77 5.07
N ILE A 35 6.79 -3.64 5.23
CA ILE A 35 5.47 -3.29 5.78
C ILE A 35 5.38 -3.60 7.27
N THR A 36 6.17 -4.56 7.78
CA THR A 36 6.19 -4.88 9.22
C THR A 36 6.53 -3.66 10.11
N LEU A 37 7.27 -2.67 9.59
CA LEU A 37 7.60 -1.42 10.29
C LEU A 37 6.71 -0.23 9.90
N ASP A 38 5.76 -0.42 8.98
CA ASP A 38 4.78 0.58 8.54
C ASP A 38 3.38 -0.06 8.48
N PRO A 39 2.74 -0.29 9.64
CA PRO A 39 1.44 -0.95 9.69
C PRO A 39 0.35 -0.13 9.00
N ALA A 40 0.49 1.20 8.88
CA ALA A 40 -0.50 2.04 8.22
C ALA A 40 -0.49 1.88 6.69
N ALA A 41 0.64 1.47 6.10
CA ALA A 41 0.76 1.07 4.71
C ALA A 41 0.27 -0.36 4.42
N ASN A 42 -0.09 -1.12 5.44
CA ASN A 42 -0.54 -2.50 5.29
C ASN A 42 -1.96 -2.57 4.74
N THR A 43 -2.13 -3.36 3.68
CA THR A 43 -3.41 -3.68 3.06
C THR A 43 -3.74 -5.15 3.31
N THR A 44 -4.99 -5.46 3.68
CA THR A 44 -5.42 -6.85 3.82
C THR A 44 -5.79 -7.43 2.46
N ASP A 45 -6.94 -7.00 1.93
CA ASP A 45 -7.53 -7.53 0.70
C ASP A 45 -8.12 -6.41 -0.16
N VAL A 46 -8.22 -6.67 -1.47
CA VAL A 46 -9.05 -5.90 -2.40
C VAL A 46 -10.28 -6.73 -2.74
N TYR A 47 -11.46 -6.15 -2.53
CA TYR A 47 -12.74 -6.75 -2.90
C TYR A 47 -13.30 -6.03 -4.13
N ALA A 48 -13.81 -6.79 -5.10
CA ALA A 48 -14.41 -6.25 -6.30
C ALA A 48 -15.68 -7.03 -6.66
N PHE A 49 -16.78 -6.30 -6.88
CA PHE A 49 -18.07 -6.87 -7.25
C PHE A 49 -18.82 -5.96 -8.23
N VAL A 50 -19.79 -6.53 -8.94
CA VAL A 50 -20.63 -5.78 -9.88
C VAL A 50 -21.94 -5.45 -9.18
N ASP A 51 -22.29 -4.17 -9.21
CA ASP A 51 -23.61 -3.68 -8.84
C ASP A 51 -24.39 -3.26 -10.09
N GLU A 52 -25.71 -3.42 -10.09
CA GLU A 52 -26.58 -3.04 -11.21
C GLU A 52 -27.73 -2.17 -10.71
N ASP A 53 -27.73 -0.89 -11.13
CA ASP A 53 -28.76 0.08 -10.80
C ASP A 53 -29.31 0.73 -12.08
N GLY A 54 -30.63 0.76 -12.23
CA GLY A 54 -31.29 1.33 -13.41
C GLY A 54 -30.88 0.71 -14.76
N GLY A 55 -30.39 -0.54 -14.78
CA GLY A 55 -29.85 -1.20 -15.97
C GLY A 55 -28.42 -0.79 -16.33
N GLN A 56 -27.75 -0.02 -15.49
CA GLN A 56 -26.32 0.30 -15.60
C GLN A 56 -25.51 -0.59 -14.64
N LYS A 57 -24.44 -1.19 -15.17
CA LYS A 57 -23.50 -2.01 -14.38
C LYS A 57 -22.33 -1.18 -13.90
N ASN A 58 -22.10 -1.20 -12.60
CA ASN A 58 -21.00 -0.52 -11.92
C ASN A 58 -20.04 -1.55 -11.35
N LEU A 59 -18.73 -1.32 -11.53
CA LEU A 59 -17.72 -2.03 -10.77
C LEU A 59 -17.56 -1.32 -9.43
N VAL A 60 -17.87 -2.03 -8.35
CA VAL A 60 -17.63 -1.59 -6.98
C VAL A 60 -16.33 -2.22 -6.50
N VAL A 61 -15.43 -1.40 -5.98
CA VAL A 61 -14.14 -1.85 -5.44
C VAL A 61 -13.97 -1.31 -4.03
N ALA A 62 -13.51 -2.17 -3.13
CA ALA A 62 -13.14 -1.82 -1.77
C ALA A 62 -11.73 -2.30 -1.48
N LEU A 63 -10.96 -1.48 -0.76
CA LEU A 63 -9.61 -1.81 -0.29
C LEU A 63 -9.65 -1.90 1.24
N GLY A 64 -9.30 -3.06 1.78
CA GLY A 64 -9.08 -3.26 3.20
C GLY A 64 -7.70 -2.73 3.60
N VAL A 65 -7.67 -1.86 4.60
CA VAL A 65 -6.46 -1.24 5.13
C VAL A 65 -6.45 -1.37 6.66
N TYR A 66 -5.27 -1.32 7.28
CA TYR A 66 -5.12 -1.44 8.72
C TYR A 66 -5.59 -0.26 9.62
N PRO A 67 -5.88 0.98 9.15
CA PRO A 67 -6.52 1.99 9.99
C PRO A 67 -8.02 1.71 10.20
N PHE A 68 -8.56 2.17 11.34
CA PHE A 68 -9.96 2.00 11.78
C PHE A 68 -10.33 0.70 12.54
N GLU A 69 -9.39 0.07 13.25
CA GLU A 69 -9.77 -0.89 14.31
C GLU A 69 -10.69 -0.20 15.34
N GLU A 70 -11.70 -0.92 15.83
CA GLU A 70 -12.65 -0.41 16.82
C GLU A 70 -11.87 0.13 18.04
N PRO A 71 -12.09 1.40 18.43
CA PRO A 71 -11.35 2.03 19.52
C PRO A 71 -11.86 1.51 20.87
N GLY A 72 -11.57 0.24 21.17
CA GLY A 72 -12.12 -0.43 22.33
C GLY A 72 -11.69 0.21 23.65
N ILE A 73 -10.46 0.74 23.78
CA ILE A 73 -9.96 1.32 25.04
C ILE A 73 -8.76 2.30 24.82
N GLY A 74 -8.82 3.51 25.40
CA GLY A 74 -7.70 4.48 25.49
C GLY A 74 -7.39 5.26 24.19
N PRO A 75 -6.46 6.25 24.18
CA PRO A 75 -6.28 7.24 23.10
C PRO A 75 -5.63 6.66 21.82
N ASN A 76 -5.96 5.41 21.48
CA ASN A 76 -5.44 4.70 20.32
C ASN A 76 -6.34 5.01 19.13
N LYS A 77 -5.95 5.99 18.32
CA LYS A 77 -6.61 6.29 17.04
C LYS A 77 -5.74 5.74 15.91
N TYR A 78 -6.22 4.72 15.21
CA TYR A 78 -5.57 4.19 14.02
C TYR A 78 -5.98 5.04 12.80
N ASN A 79 -5.31 6.18 12.62
CA ASN A 79 -5.52 7.05 11.47
C ASN A 79 -4.87 6.47 10.21
N PHE A 80 -5.37 6.89 9.05
CA PHE A 80 -4.57 6.85 7.83
C PHE A 80 -3.29 7.66 8.03
N ASP A 81 -2.17 7.20 7.46
CA ASP A 81 -0.89 7.91 7.57
C ASP A 81 -0.76 8.95 6.46
N ASP A 82 -0.35 10.17 6.85
CA ASP A 82 -0.14 11.31 5.95
C ASP A 82 1.00 11.10 4.94
N ASN A 83 1.85 10.09 5.16
CA ASN A 83 3.00 9.75 4.32
C ASN A 83 2.72 8.54 3.41
N VAL A 84 1.54 7.94 3.48
CA VAL A 84 1.17 6.77 2.68
C VAL A 84 0.27 7.18 1.52
N LEU A 85 0.64 6.75 0.31
CA LEU A 85 -0.19 6.82 -0.89
C LEU A 85 -0.90 5.49 -1.08
N TYR A 86 -2.23 5.50 -0.91
CA TYR A 86 -3.05 4.32 -1.16
C TYR A 86 -3.51 4.32 -2.61
N GLU A 87 -3.37 3.19 -3.31
CA GLU A 87 -3.71 3.08 -4.73
C GLU A 87 -4.57 1.85 -5.04
N ILE A 88 -5.54 2.02 -5.94
CA ILE A 88 -6.26 0.92 -6.59
C ILE A 88 -5.97 0.98 -8.08
N HIS A 89 -5.33 -0.06 -8.59
CA HIS A 89 -4.98 -0.21 -9.99
C HIS A 89 -6.02 -1.06 -10.73
N VAL A 90 -6.58 -0.51 -11.82
CA VAL A 90 -7.56 -1.19 -12.67
C VAL A 90 -7.00 -1.33 -14.08
N ALA A 91 -6.87 -2.57 -14.55
CA ALA A 91 -6.50 -2.90 -15.92
C ALA A 91 -7.76 -3.20 -16.74
N THR A 92 -7.87 -2.63 -17.94
CA THR A 92 -8.97 -2.90 -18.87
C THR A 92 -8.43 -3.20 -20.27
N GLY A 93 -9.21 -3.93 -21.08
CA GLY A 93 -8.83 -4.24 -22.46
C GLY A 93 -7.48 -4.97 -22.58
N ALA A 94 -6.59 -4.44 -23.41
CA ALA A 94 -5.30 -5.07 -23.71
C ALA A 94 -4.30 -5.04 -22.52
N ASP A 95 -4.46 -4.11 -21.59
CA ASP A 95 -3.53 -3.99 -20.45
C ASP A 95 -3.72 -5.10 -19.41
N VAL A 96 -4.88 -5.79 -19.41
CA VAL A 96 -5.12 -6.96 -18.56
C VAL A 96 -4.08 -8.05 -18.82
N ALA A 97 -3.83 -8.37 -20.09
CA ALA A 97 -2.85 -9.38 -20.46
C ALA A 97 -1.41 -8.93 -20.21
N ALA A 98 -1.16 -7.62 -20.24
CA ALA A 98 0.15 -7.05 -19.98
C ALA A 98 0.45 -6.87 -18.47
N GLY A 99 -0.55 -7.05 -17.59
CA GLY A 99 -0.42 -6.83 -16.16
C GLY A 99 -0.14 -5.37 -15.79
N ARG A 100 -0.66 -4.41 -16.58
CA ARG A 100 -0.46 -2.97 -16.34
C ARG A 100 -1.76 -2.29 -15.97
N PRO A 101 -1.74 -1.27 -15.09
CA PRO A 101 -2.93 -0.45 -14.86
C PRO A 101 -3.27 0.36 -16.10
N THR A 102 -4.56 0.35 -16.48
CA THR A 102 -5.12 1.34 -17.41
C THR A 102 -5.52 2.61 -16.65
N ILE A 103 -6.06 2.43 -15.44
CA ILE A 103 -6.51 3.52 -14.54
C ILE A 103 -5.96 3.23 -13.14
N SER A 104 -5.56 4.27 -12.42
CA SER A 104 -5.16 4.18 -11.02
C SER A 104 -5.94 5.21 -10.19
N TYR A 105 -6.62 4.75 -9.15
CA TYR A 105 -7.29 5.61 -8.17
C TYR A 105 -6.35 5.81 -6.99
N GLN A 106 -6.09 7.07 -6.63
CA GLN A 106 -5.11 7.43 -5.61
C GLN A 106 -5.78 8.17 -4.45
N PHE A 107 -5.43 7.79 -3.24
CA PHE A 107 -5.94 8.39 -2.01
C PHE A 107 -4.76 8.81 -1.11
N GLN A 108 -4.76 10.07 -0.70
CA GLN A 108 -3.82 10.62 0.28
C GLN A 108 -4.61 11.31 1.36
N PHE A 109 -4.19 11.08 2.61
CA PHE A 109 -4.86 11.62 3.77
C PHE A 109 -4.01 12.70 4.42
N LYS A 110 -4.67 13.60 5.14
CA LYS A 110 -4.02 14.59 6.00
C LYS A 110 -4.70 14.60 7.33
N THR A 111 -3.93 14.40 8.39
CA THR A 111 -4.41 14.36 9.75
C THR A 111 -4.59 15.78 10.27
N GLY A 112 -5.82 16.10 10.66
CA GLY A 112 -6.20 17.35 11.30
C GLY A 112 -6.59 17.11 12.76
N PHE A 113 -6.26 18.07 13.62
CA PHE A 113 -6.73 18.11 15.02
C PHE A 113 -7.48 19.41 15.26
N LYS A 114 -8.61 19.32 15.97
CA LYS A 114 -9.42 20.50 16.33
C LYS A 114 -8.66 21.48 17.23
N THR A 115 -7.75 20.98 18.07
CA THR A 115 -6.85 21.82 18.86
C THR A 115 -5.46 21.18 18.96
N LYS A 116 -4.41 22.01 18.93
CA LYS A 116 -3.02 21.60 19.17
C LYS A 116 -2.50 22.04 20.55
N GLY A 117 -3.37 22.64 21.37
CA GLY A 117 -3.03 23.10 22.73
C GLY A 117 -3.06 22.01 23.79
N THR A 118 -3.19 20.75 23.39
CA THR A 118 -3.23 19.56 24.25
C THR A 118 -2.52 18.41 23.56
N ILE A 119 -2.07 17.43 24.35
CA ILE A 119 -1.51 16.17 23.84
C ILE A 119 -2.59 15.19 23.36
N LEU A 120 -3.86 15.48 23.64
CA LEU A 120 -4.97 14.62 23.26
C LEU A 120 -5.28 14.78 21.79
N GLN A 121 -5.39 13.65 21.10
CA GLN A 121 -5.75 13.57 19.69
C GLN A 121 -7.25 13.76 19.44
N SER A 122 -8.08 13.55 20.46
CA SER A 122 -9.53 13.77 20.43
C SER A 122 -9.92 15.12 21.03
N TYR A 123 -11.02 15.69 20.54
CA TYR A 123 -11.62 16.87 21.15
C TYR A 123 -12.24 16.51 22.51
N LEU A 124 -12.10 17.41 23.48
CA LEU A 124 -12.66 17.23 24.84
C LEU A 124 -14.03 17.89 25.04
N GLY A 125 -14.58 18.55 24.03
CA GLY A 125 -15.88 19.23 24.11
C GLY A 125 -17.02 18.38 23.52
N VAL A 126 -18.21 18.98 23.43
CA VAL A 126 -19.36 18.33 22.80
C VAL A 126 -19.10 18.16 21.31
N ILE A 127 -19.31 16.94 20.80
CA ILE A 127 -19.25 16.62 19.37
C ILE A 127 -20.45 17.27 18.67
N GLN A 128 -20.17 18.17 17.73
CA GLN A 128 -21.16 18.89 16.92
C GLN A 128 -21.00 18.59 15.42
N ASP A 129 -19.81 18.16 15.01
CA ASP A 129 -19.45 17.84 13.62
C ASP A 129 -18.53 16.62 13.54
N ILE A 130 -18.40 16.03 12.35
CA ILE A 130 -17.51 14.89 12.10
C ILE A 130 -16.03 15.22 12.38
N GLY A 131 -15.63 16.49 12.31
CA GLY A 131 -14.28 16.97 12.64
C GLY A 131 -13.99 17.13 14.14
N ASP A 132 -14.95 16.81 15.00
CA ASP A 132 -14.79 16.93 16.46
C ASP A 132 -14.23 15.65 17.11
N ALA A 133 -14.11 14.53 16.39
CA ALA A 133 -13.58 13.27 16.92
C ALA A 133 -12.06 13.11 16.69
#